data_AF-A0A1W2H9E2-F1
#
_entry.id   AF-A0A1W2H9E2-F1
#
_cell.length_a   1.000
_cell.length_b   1.000
_cell.length_c   1.000
_cell.angle_alpha   90.00
_cell.angle_beta   90.00
_cell.angle_gamma   90.00
#
_symmetry.space_group_name_H-M   'P 1'
#
loop_
_entity.id
_entity.type
_entity.pdbx_description
1 polymer ?
#
loop_
_entity_poly.entity_id
_entity_poly.type
_entity_poly.pdbx_seq_one_letter_code
_entity_poly.pdbx_strand_id
1 'polypeptide(L)'
;MRFTKIFLNLFVFLLLFSLASCVDEEPLDAAEIEADIELMVNKVHQGFFEFEINGGTKEEPISLPSEGMDGIYGIRSADLDNLEGDDLTLFDCVNTLNPGIVQKVKLRDVSNTFAVCRFSIGIAYKDDIAALLEKTELERKNILDQFEVGELTEQQMNEDLLELRNRFSLSYLDIKEFYSGFFITCTQTLITEIQTILSNQQWRIFVNCIVD
;
A
#
# COMPACT_ATOMS: atom_id res chain seq x y z
N MET A 1 -37.63 43.27 -32.75
CA MET A 1 -37.60 41.88 -33.25
C MET A 1 -36.25 41.13 -33.10
N ARG A 2 -35.15 41.73 -32.59
CA ARG A 2 -33.89 41.00 -32.34
C ARG A 2 -33.83 40.28 -30.97
N PHE A 3 -34.55 40.76 -29.95
CA PHE A 3 -34.54 40.16 -28.61
C PHE A 3 -35.22 38.79 -28.52
N THR A 4 -36.25 38.53 -29.32
CA THR A 4 -36.98 37.25 -29.32
C THR A 4 -36.18 36.07 -29.91
N LYS A 5 -35.19 36.33 -30.78
CA LYS A 5 -34.33 35.26 -31.33
C LYS A 5 -33.30 34.74 -30.32
N ILE A 6 -32.85 35.58 -29.37
CA ILE A 6 -31.85 35.18 -28.36
C ILE A 6 -32.48 34.24 -27.32
N PHE A 7 -33.69 34.56 -26.84
CA PHE A 7 -34.41 33.71 -25.88
C PHE A 7 -34.77 32.34 -26.46
N LEU A 8 -35.12 32.26 -27.75
CA LEU A 8 -35.43 30.99 -28.40
C LEU A 8 -34.22 30.05 -28.48
N ASN A 9 -33.04 30.59 -28.82
CA ASN A 9 -31.81 29.78 -28.88
C ASN A 9 -31.35 29.30 -27.50
N LEU A 10 -31.53 30.11 -26.45
CA LEU A 10 -31.16 29.74 -25.08
C LEU A 10 -32.08 28.66 -24.50
N PHE A 11 -33.37 28.70 -24.86
CA PHE A 11 -34.34 27.68 -24.48
C PHE A 11 -34.12 26.35 -25.21
N VAL A 12 -33.74 26.38 -26.49
CA VAL A 12 -33.37 25.17 -27.24
C VAL A 12 -32.08 24.55 -26.70
N PHE A 13 -31.10 25.36 -26.28
CA PHE A 13 -29.87 24.86 -25.66
C PHE A 13 -30.14 24.21 -24.30
N LEU A 14 -31.02 24.80 -23.47
CA LEU A 14 -31.46 24.21 -22.19
C LEU A 14 -32.23 22.89 -22.37
N LEU A 15 -33.10 22.80 -23.40
CA LEU A 15 -33.84 21.57 -23.71
C LEU A 15 -32.94 20.44 -24.25
N LEU A 16 -31.89 20.77 -25.01
CA LEU A 16 -30.93 19.79 -25.51
C LEU A 16 -30.04 19.23 -24.39
N PHE A 17 -29.70 20.05 -23.39
CA PHE A 17 -28.96 19.56 -22.20
C PHE A 17 -29.82 18.66 -21.29
N SER A 18 -31.14 18.88 -21.23
CA SER A 18 -32.02 18.04 -20.40
C SER A 18 -32.27 16.62 -20.94
N LEU A 19 -32.01 16.37 -22.23
CA LEU A 19 -32.20 15.05 -22.84
C LEU A 19 -30.91 14.21 -22.88
N ALA A 20 -29.75 14.81 -22.60
CA ALA A 20 -28.45 14.13 -22.61
C ALA A 20 -28.06 13.54 -21.25
N SER A 21 -28.81 13.79 -20.18
CA SER A 21 -28.43 13.48 -18.79
C SER A 21 -28.99 12.17 -18.22
N CYS A 22 -29.63 11.33 -19.04
CA CYS A 22 -30.01 9.96 -18.65
C CYS A 22 -29.38 8.96 -19.63
N VAL A 23 -28.06 8.84 -19.61
CA VAL A 23 -27.42 7.59 -20.06
C VAL A 23 -27.51 6.66 -18.86
N ASP A 24 -28.34 5.62 -18.94
CA ASP A 24 -28.36 4.58 -17.92
C ASP A 24 -26.96 3.95 -17.88
N GLU A 25 -26.22 4.18 -16.78
CA GLU A 25 -24.97 3.50 -16.55
C GLU A 25 -25.25 2.01 -16.47
N GLU A 26 -24.57 1.22 -17.30
CA GLU A 26 -24.63 -0.23 -17.20
C GLU A 26 -24.19 -0.63 -15.79
N PRO A 27 -25.01 -1.41 -15.07
CA PRO A 27 -24.63 -1.88 -13.74
C PRO A 27 -23.38 -2.75 -13.87
N LEU A 28 -22.40 -2.52 -13.00
CA LEU A 28 -21.27 -3.42 -12.87
C LEU A 28 -21.75 -4.78 -12.38
N ASP A 29 -21.24 -5.85 -12.99
CA ASP A 29 -21.49 -7.20 -12.50
C ASP A 29 -20.72 -7.45 -11.20
N ALA A 30 -21.28 -8.25 -10.30
CA ALA A 30 -20.65 -8.56 -9.02
C ALA A 30 -19.30 -9.29 -9.21
N ALA A 31 -19.20 -10.14 -10.24
CA ALA A 31 -17.95 -10.84 -10.54
C ALA A 31 -16.87 -9.91 -11.13
N GLU A 32 -17.27 -8.88 -11.89
CA GLU A 32 -16.35 -7.83 -12.37
C GLU A 32 -15.77 -7.06 -11.18
N ILE A 33 -16.62 -6.65 -10.23
CA ILE A 33 -16.18 -5.95 -9.02
C ILE A 33 -15.21 -6.81 -8.18
N GLU A 34 -15.53 -8.09 -7.97
CA GLU A 34 -14.67 -8.99 -7.19
C GLU A 34 -13.30 -9.16 -7.85
N ALA A 35 -13.26 -9.34 -9.17
CA ALA A 35 -12.02 -9.46 -9.92
C ALA A 35 -11.18 -8.16 -9.87
N ASP A 36 -11.82 -6.99 -9.99
CA ASP A 36 -11.15 -5.70 -9.88
C ASP A 36 -10.55 -5.49 -8.49
N ILE A 37 -11.29 -5.85 -7.43
CA ILE A 37 -10.79 -5.76 -6.04
C ILE A 37 -9.56 -6.64 -5.87
N GLU A 38 -9.62 -7.91 -6.28
CA GLU A 38 -8.49 -8.83 -6.18
C GLU A 38 -7.26 -8.30 -6.94
N LEU A 39 -7.47 -7.83 -8.17
CA LEU A 39 -6.41 -7.26 -9.00
C LEU A 39 -5.71 -6.08 -8.32
N MET A 40 -6.49 -5.13 -7.80
CA MET A 40 -5.92 -3.95 -7.12
C MET A 40 -5.24 -4.31 -5.80
N VAL A 41 -5.82 -5.21 -5.01
CA VAL A 41 -5.18 -5.69 -3.77
C VAL A 41 -3.82 -6.28 -4.09
N ASN A 42 -3.73 -7.15 -5.10
CA ASN A 42 -2.47 -7.77 -5.51
C ASN A 42 -1.45 -6.74 -6.03
N LYS A 43 -1.88 -5.81 -6.89
CA LYS A 43 -1.03 -4.75 -7.44
C LYS A 43 -0.43 -3.89 -6.33
N VAL A 44 -1.25 -3.47 -5.38
CA VAL A 44 -0.81 -2.60 -4.28
C VAL A 44 0.03 -3.38 -3.26
N HIS A 45 -0.28 -4.66 -3.02
CA HIS A 45 0.46 -5.50 -2.08
C HIS A 45 1.82 -5.96 -2.61
N GLN A 46 2.05 -5.95 -3.93
CA GLN A 46 3.30 -6.40 -4.53
C GLN A 46 4.53 -5.69 -3.94
N GLY A 47 4.45 -4.37 -3.74
CA GLY A 47 5.54 -3.57 -3.15
C GLY A 47 5.90 -3.98 -1.71
N PHE A 48 4.99 -4.64 -0.99
CA PHE A 48 5.26 -5.10 0.37
C PHE A 48 6.41 -6.11 0.39
N PHE A 49 6.59 -6.93 -0.64
CA PHE A 49 7.66 -7.92 -0.72
C PHE A 49 8.96 -7.40 -1.33
N GLU A 50 9.02 -6.12 -1.71
CA GLU A 50 10.25 -5.48 -2.15
C GLU A 50 11.09 -5.07 -0.94
N PHE A 51 12.30 -5.62 -0.83
CA PHE A 51 13.22 -5.28 0.24
C PHE A 51 14.68 -5.48 -0.19
N GLU A 52 15.58 -4.79 0.50
CA GLU A 52 17.01 -4.92 0.34
C GLU A 52 17.64 -5.21 1.70
N ILE A 53 18.61 -6.12 1.73
CA ILE A 53 19.39 -6.44 2.93
C ILE A 53 20.79 -5.89 2.72
N ASN A 54 21.25 -5.03 3.62
CA ASN A 54 22.60 -4.47 3.61
C ASN A 54 23.44 -5.01 4.78
N GLY A 55 24.76 -4.92 4.67
CA GLY A 55 25.70 -5.36 5.71
C GLY A 55 25.67 -6.88 5.99
N GLY A 56 25.80 -7.26 7.25
CA GLY A 56 26.01 -8.67 7.64
C GLY A 56 27.43 -9.13 7.34
N THR A 57 28.38 -8.20 7.45
CA THR A 57 29.80 -8.43 7.24
C THR A 57 30.54 -8.32 8.57
N LYS A 58 31.86 -8.43 8.51
CA LYS A 58 32.71 -8.19 9.67
C LYS A 58 32.60 -6.75 10.17
N GLU A 59 32.55 -5.80 9.24
CA GLU A 59 32.56 -4.37 9.53
C GLU A 59 31.15 -3.81 9.78
N GLU A 60 30.13 -4.37 9.12
CA GLU A 60 28.79 -3.78 9.09
C GLU A 60 27.72 -4.75 9.62
N PRO A 61 26.86 -4.32 10.57
CA PRO A 61 25.71 -5.09 11.00
C PRO A 61 24.70 -5.23 9.86
N ILE A 62 23.80 -6.21 9.97
CA ILE A 62 22.68 -6.31 9.02
C ILE A 62 21.77 -5.09 9.19
N SER A 63 21.33 -4.52 8.07
CA SER A 63 20.34 -3.44 8.05
C SER A 63 19.31 -3.62 6.93
N LEU A 64 18.12 -3.09 7.16
CA LEU A 64 17.00 -3.04 6.23
C LEU A 64 16.69 -1.57 5.91
N PRO A 65 17.30 -0.97 4.86
CA PRO A 65 17.04 0.42 4.48
C PRO A 65 15.56 0.66 4.11
N SER A 66 14.90 -0.37 3.58
CA SER A 66 13.45 -0.44 3.41
C SER A 66 12.95 -1.75 4.00
N GLU A 67 11.94 -1.66 4.86
CA GLU A 67 11.27 -2.81 5.45
C GLU A 67 10.10 -3.31 4.55
N GLY A 68 9.99 -2.83 3.31
CA GLY A 68 8.83 -3.05 2.43
C GLY A 68 7.54 -2.44 2.98
N MET A 69 7.65 -1.53 3.95
CA MET A 69 6.53 -0.73 4.46
C MET A 69 6.42 0.60 3.72
N ASP A 70 7.22 0.83 2.69
CA ASP A 70 7.06 2.00 1.85
C ASP A 70 5.74 1.89 1.07
N GLY A 71 5.08 3.02 0.80
CA GLY A 71 3.74 3.03 0.20
C GLY A 71 2.61 2.83 1.21
N ILE A 72 1.55 2.08 0.83
CA ILE A 72 0.24 2.11 1.52
C ILE A 72 0.26 1.60 2.97
N TYR A 73 1.28 0.82 3.34
CA TYR A 73 1.41 0.27 4.69
C TYR A 73 2.25 1.17 5.61
N GLY A 74 2.95 2.16 5.06
CA GLY A 74 3.92 2.99 5.79
C GLY A 74 3.31 3.72 6.95
N ILE A 75 3.74 3.38 8.17
CA ILE A 75 3.24 4.01 9.39
C ILE A 75 3.91 5.38 9.55
N ARG A 76 3.20 6.48 9.27
CA ARG A 76 3.61 7.84 9.66
C ARG A 76 2.69 8.35 10.76
N SER A 77 3.27 9.08 11.71
CA SER A 77 2.54 9.73 12.80
C SER A 77 1.54 10.79 12.30
N ALA A 78 1.74 11.32 11.08
CA ALA A 78 0.85 12.30 10.44
C ALA A 78 -0.36 11.68 9.72
N ASP A 79 -0.36 10.37 9.47
CA ASP A 79 -1.41 9.69 8.69
C ASP A 79 -2.76 9.62 9.43
N LEU A 80 -2.78 9.92 10.73
CA LEU A 80 -4.01 10.00 11.52
C LEU A 80 -4.77 11.31 11.28
N ASP A 81 -4.07 12.36 10.84
CA ASP A 81 -4.62 13.72 10.75
C ASP A 81 -4.71 14.25 9.31
N ASN A 82 -3.91 13.74 8.37
CA ASN A 82 -3.89 14.20 6.98
C ASN A 82 -3.84 13.05 5.97
N LEU A 83 -4.68 13.12 4.93
CA LEU A 83 -4.67 12.22 3.77
C LEU A 83 -3.52 12.53 2.78
N GLU A 84 -2.52 13.32 3.19
CA GLU A 84 -1.42 13.81 2.35
C GLU A 84 -0.18 12.90 2.50
N GLY A 85 -0.31 11.64 2.10
CA GLY A 85 0.83 10.73 2.00
C GLY A 85 1.54 10.90 0.66
N ASP A 86 2.80 11.31 0.68
CA ASP A 86 3.59 11.74 -0.50
C ASP A 86 3.90 10.69 -1.59
N ASP A 87 3.41 9.46 -1.52
CA ASP A 87 3.70 8.42 -2.54
C ASP A 87 2.67 7.28 -2.53
N LEU A 88 1.38 7.63 -2.54
CA LEU A 88 0.30 6.64 -2.50
C LEU A 88 -0.54 6.73 -3.77
N THR A 89 -0.12 5.97 -4.78
CA THR A 89 -0.88 5.76 -6.04
C THR A 89 -2.37 5.58 -5.79
N LEU A 90 -2.77 4.84 -4.74
CA LEU A 90 -4.18 4.67 -4.37
C LEU A 90 -4.90 6.00 -4.05
N PHE A 91 -4.33 6.86 -3.19
CA PHE A 91 -4.99 8.11 -2.79
C PHE A 91 -4.92 9.18 -3.89
N ASP A 92 -3.82 9.19 -4.66
CA ASP A 92 -3.71 10.02 -5.84
C ASP A 92 -4.80 9.67 -6.85
N CYS A 93 -5.02 8.37 -7.09
CA CYS A 93 -6.10 7.89 -7.94
C CYS A 93 -7.47 8.35 -7.46
N VAL A 94 -7.77 8.27 -6.15
CA VAL A 94 -9.04 8.80 -5.61
C VAL A 94 -9.17 10.31 -5.87
N ASN A 95 -8.10 11.08 -5.70
CA ASN A 95 -8.12 12.53 -5.89
C ASN A 95 -8.40 12.93 -7.35
N THR A 96 -7.98 12.12 -8.33
CA THR A 96 -8.26 12.37 -9.76
C THR A 96 -9.76 12.27 -10.12
N LEU A 97 -10.56 11.55 -9.32
CA LEU A 97 -11.98 11.31 -9.58
C LEU A 97 -12.88 12.54 -9.31
N ASN A 98 -12.31 13.59 -8.70
CA ASN A 98 -13.00 14.78 -8.23
C ASN A 98 -14.30 14.46 -7.44
N PRO A 99 -14.22 13.69 -6.33
CA PRO A 99 -15.40 13.24 -5.60
C PRO A 99 -16.20 14.41 -5.01
N GLY A 100 -17.52 14.25 -4.95
CA GLY A 100 -18.40 15.21 -4.29
C GLY A 100 -18.11 15.32 -2.78
N ILE A 101 -18.58 16.39 -2.13
CA ILE A 101 -18.32 16.65 -0.69
C ILE A 101 -18.71 15.45 0.18
N VAL A 102 -19.88 14.85 -0.09
CA VAL A 102 -20.38 13.69 0.66
C VAL A 102 -19.48 12.46 0.46
N GLN A 103 -19.03 12.20 -0.77
CA GLN A 103 -18.11 11.11 -1.06
C GLN A 103 -16.76 11.33 -0.36
N LYS A 104 -16.22 12.55 -0.38
CA LYS A 104 -14.97 12.92 0.31
C LYS A 104 -15.00 12.64 1.80
N VAL A 105 -16.12 12.92 2.47
CA VAL A 105 -16.28 12.59 3.90
C VAL A 105 -16.23 11.08 4.12
N LYS A 106 -16.99 10.30 3.34
CA LYS A 106 -16.97 8.83 3.44
C LYS A 106 -15.59 8.25 3.14
N LEU A 107 -14.93 8.72 2.09
CA LEU A 107 -13.58 8.28 1.71
C LEU A 107 -12.57 8.55 2.83
N ARG A 108 -12.69 9.68 3.54
CA ARG A 108 -11.86 9.96 4.73
C ARG A 108 -12.14 8.95 5.85
N ASP A 109 -13.40 8.66 6.14
CA ASP A 109 -13.76 7.71 7.20
C ASP A 109 -13.23 6.30 6.92
N VAL A 110 -13.34 5.86 5.66
CA VAL A 110 -12.78 4.59 5.16
C VAL A 110 -11.25 4.57 5.26
N SER A 111 -10.60 5.67 4.88
CA SER A 111 -9.13 5.82 4.99
C SER A 111 -8.65 5.75 6.44
N ASN A 112 -9.37 6.38 7.37
CA ASN A 112 -9.06 6.33 8.81
C ASN A 112 -9.20 4.91 9.36
N THR A 113 -10.24 4.18 8.93
CA THR A 113 -10.45 2.78 9.31
C THR A 113 -9.29 1.90 8.82
N PHE A 114 -8.86 2.08 7.58
CA PHE A 114 -7.67 1.42 7.04
C PHE A 114 -6.40 1.78 7.81
N ALA A 115 -6.20 3.06 8.16
CA ALA A 115 -5.07 3.52 8.93
C ALA A 115 -4.99 2.84 10.31
N VAL A 116 -6.11 2.72 11.02
CA VAL A 116 -6.18 2.00 12.29
C VAL A 116 -5.84 0.52 12.12
N CYS A 117 -6.41 -0.13 11.08
CA CYS A 117 -6.16 -1.54 10.76
C CYS A 117 -4.67 -1.79 10.55
N ARG A 118 -4.04 -1.09 9.60
CA ARG A 118 -2.62 -1.27 9.25
C ARG A 118 -1.67 -0.87 10.37
N PHE A 119 -2.02 0.14 11.18
CA PHE A 119 -1.16 0.60 12.27
C PHE A 119 -0.96 -0.50 13.33
N SER A 120 -2.05 -1.16 13.74
CA SER A 120 -1.99 -2.22 14.74
C SER A 120 -1.11 -3.40 14.28
N ILE A 121 -1.21 -3.78 13.01
CA ILE A 121 -0.41 -4.85 12.39
C ILE A 121 1.04 -4.40 12.23
N GLY A 122 1.26 -3.18 11.75
CA GLY A 122 2.59 -2.67 11.45
C GLY A 122 3.45 -2.45 12.70
N ILE A 123 2.87 -2.21 13.88
CA ILE A 123 3.64 -2.22 15.13
C ILE A 123 4.21 -3.60 15.39
N ALA A 124 3.35 -4.64 15.39
CA ALA A 124 3.78 -6.01 15.66
C ALA A 124 4.83 -6.49 14.63
N TYR A 125 4.62 -6.17 13.35
CA TYR A 125 5.58 -6.43 12.28
C TYR A 125 6.96 -5.79 12.57
N LYS A 126 6.98 -4.51 12.97
CA LYS A 126 8.22 -3.81 13.30
C LYS A 126 8.91 -4.39 14.53
N ASP A 127 8.15 -4.78 15.55
CA ASP A 127 8.68 -5.41 16.75
C ASP A 127 9.36 -6.76 16.42
N ASP A 128 8.73 -7.57 15.57
CA ASP A 128 9.30 -8.86 15.13
C ASP A 128 10.57 -8.67 14.28
N ILE A 129 10.61 -7.67 13.40
CA ILE A 129 11.83 -7.30 12.66
C ILE A 129 12.94 -6.86 13.62
N ALA A 130 12.62 -5.99 14.57
CA ALA A 130 13.60 -5.48 15.54
C ALA A 130 14.20 -6.63 16.36
N ALA A 131 13.36 -7.57 16.81
CA ALA A 131 13.81 -8.78 17.49
C ALA A 131 14.70 -9.67 16.61
N LEU A 132 14.35 -9.85 15.33
CA LEU A 132 15.17 -10.59 14.38
C LEU A 132 16.54 -9.93 14.16
N LEU A 133 16.58 -8.60 14.01
CA LEU A 133 17.81 -7.82 13.87
C LEU A 133 18.70 -7.95 15.11
N GLU A 134 18.13 -7.79 16.31
CA GLU A 134 18.87 -7.91 17.57
C GLU A 134 19.48 -9.31 17.73
N LYS A 135 18.68 -10.37 17.51
CA LYS A 135 19.14 -11.75 17.55
C LYS A 135 20.29 -11.98 16.58
N THR A 136 20.14 -11.50 15.35
CA THR A 136 21.12 -11.69 14.29
C THR A 136 22.41 -10.94 14.59
N GLU A 137 22.34 -9.73 15.15
CA GLU A 137 23.51 -8.97 15.56
C GLU A 137 24.27 -9.65 16.71
N LEU A 138 23.56 -10.29 17.63
CA LEU A 138 24.19 -11.09 18.68
C LEU A 138 24.95 -12.29 18.10
N GLU A 139 24.34 -13.03 17.17
CA GLU A 139 25.00 -14.13 16.46
C GLU A 139 26.24 -13.65 15.69
N ARG A 140 26.13 -12.50 15.00
CA ARG A 140 27.24 -11.88 14.28
C ARG A 140 28.42 -11.58 15.21
N LYS A 141 28.16 -10.94 16.36
CA LYS A 141 29.20 -10.65 17.36
C LYS A 141 29.87 -11.91 17.88
N ASN A 142 29.11 -12.96 18.16
CA ASN A 142 29.68 -14.24 18.61
C ASN A 142 30.63 -14.85 17.57
N ILE A 143 30.29 -14.80 16.28
CA ILE A 143 31.18 -15.26 15.19
C ILE A 143 32.49 -14.45 15.19
N LEU A 144 32.40 -13.13 15.36
CA LEU A 144 33.57 -12.26 15.40
C LEU A 144 34.45 -12.50 16.64
N ASP A 145 33.84 -12.73 17.80
CA ASP A 145 34.57 -13.04 19.03
C ASP A 145 35.33 -14.37 18.89
N GLN A 146 34.70 -15.41 18.33
CA GLN A 146 35.35 -16.70 18.03
C GLN A 146 36.53 -16.56 17.06
N PHE A 147 36.39 -15.70 16.06
CA PHE A 147 37.49 -15.36 15.16
C PHE A 147 38.62 -14.61 15.89
N GLU A 148 38.32 -13.63 16.75
CA GLU A 148 39.32 -12.85 17.48
C GLU A 148 40.17 -13.73 18.41
N VAL A 149 39.58 -14.72 19.07
CA VAL A 149 40.29 -15.67 19.93
C VAL A 149 40.96 -16.83 19.17
N GLY A 150 40.82 -16.88 17.85
CA GLY A 150 41.45 -17.87 16.97
C GLY A 150 40.75 -19.24 16.93
N GLU A 151 39.48 -19.33 17.35
CA GLU A 151 38.65 -20.54 17.21
C GLU A 151 38.20 -20.74 15.75
N LEU A 152 37.99 -19.64 15.02
CA LEU A 152 37.67 -19.66 13.59
C LEU A 152 38.84 -19.15 12.75
N THR A 153 39.03 -19.75 11.58
CA THR A 153 39.82 -19.15 10.50
C THR A 153 39.03 -18.03 9.81
N GLU A 154 39.71 -17.15 9.07
CA GLU A 154 39.05 -16.09 8.30
C GLU A 154 38.06 -16.65 7.26
N GLN A 155 38.39 -17.80 6.66
CA GLN A 155 37.48 -18.47 5.74
C GLN A 155 36.19 -18.92 6.44
N GLN A 156 36.31 -19.58 7.59
CA GLN A 156 35.13 -20.05 8.35
C GLN A 156 34.28 -18.88 8.84
N MET A 157 34.89 -17.81 9.35
CA MET A 157 34.17 -16.60 9.74
C MET A 157 33.36 -16.02 8.56
N ASN A 158 33.94 -15.93 7.37
CA ASN A 158 33.23 -15.43 6.19
C ASN A 158 32.09 -16.37 5.75
N GLU A 159 32.28 -17.68 5.83
CA GLU A 159 31.25 -18.68 5.55
C GLU A 159 30.09 -18.57 6.55
N ASP A 160 30.38 -18.46 7.84
CA ASP A 160 29.39 -18.34 8.91
C ASP A 160 28.60 -17.02 8.81
N LEU A 161 29.27 -15.90 8.46
CA LEU A 161 28.60 -14.61 8.23
C LEU A 161 27.67 -14.65 7.01
N LEU A 162 28.09 -15.31 5.93
CA LEU A 162 27.25 -15.51 4.75
C LEU A 162 26.02 -16.38 5.08
N GLU A 163 26.22 -17.46 5.84
CA GLU A 163 25.12 -18.30 6.29
C GLU A 163 24.15 -17.51 7.18
N LEU A 164 24.67 -16.73 8.13
CA LEU A 164 23.87 -15.87 9.00
C LEU A 164 23.01 -14.90 8.20
N ARG A 165 23.58 -14.25 7.18
CA ARG A 165 22.86 -13.34 6.28
C ARG A 165 21.75 -14.08 5.49
N ASN A 166 22.01 -15.28 5.01
CA ASN A 166 21.00 -16.09 4.33
C ASN A 166 19.85 -16.51 5.27
N ARG A 167 20.18 -16.94 6.50
CA ARG A 167 19.16 -17.26 7.51
C ARG A 167 18.31 -16.05 7.86
N PHE A 168 18.93 -14.89 8.05
CA PHE A 168 18.21 -13.63 8.26
C PHE A 168 17.24 -13.34 7.13
N SER A 169 17.68 -13.46 5.87
CA SER A 169 16.82 -13.22 4.71
C SER A 169 15.60 -14.13 4.68
N LEU A 170 15.77 -15.42 4.99
CA LEU A 170 14.67 -16.38 5.03
C LEU A 170 13.71 -16.07 6.19
N SER A 171 14.24 -15.85 7.41
CA SER A 171 13.40 -15.50 8.56
C SER A 171 12.68 -14.17 8.37
N TYR A 172 13.29 -13.21 7.69
CA TYR A 172 12.64 -11.95 7.36
C TYR A 172 11.49 -12.17 6.37
N LEU A 173 11.66 -13.01 5.36
CA LEU A 173 10.59 -13.40 4.44
C LEU A 173 9.45 -14.12 5.18
N ASP A 174 9.75 -15.03 6.11
CA ASP A 174 8.74 -15.71 6.93
C ASP A 174 7.90 -14.71 7.73
N ILE A 175 8.53 -13.67 8.31
CA ILE A 175 7.81 -12.58 8.99
C ILE A 175 6.90 -11.86 7.99
N LYS A 176 7.38 -11.50 6.81
CA LYS A 176 6.55 -10.83 5.78
C LYS A 176 5.36 -11.68 5.37
N GLU A 177 5.57 -12.97 5.10
CA GLU A 177 4.49 -13.90 4.73
C GLU A 177 3.44 -14.01 5.85
N PHE A 178 3.88 -14.08 7.11
CA PHE A 178 2.97 -14.09 8.25
C PHE A 178 2.10 -12.84 8.31
N TYR A 179 2.68 -11.65 8.12
CA TYR A 179 1.95 -10.38 8.21
C TYR A 179 1.16 -10.04 6.92
N SER A 180 1.53 -10.61 5.77
CA SER A 180 0.93 -10.35 4.46
C SER A 180 -0.59 -10.53 4.46
N GLY A 181 -1.10 -11.65 5.01
CA GLY A 181 -2.54 -11.92 5.03
C GLY A 181 -3.36 -10.87 5.79
N PHE A 182 -2.80 -10.31 6.87
CA PHE A 182 -3.45 -9.25 7.64
C PHE A 182 -3.49 -7.92 6.86
N PHE A 183 -2.37 -7.57 6.22
CA PHE A 183 -2.29 -6.37 5.38
C PHE A 183 -3.19 -6.46 4.14
N ILE A 184 -3.24 -7.62 3.47
CA ILE A 184 -4.18 -7.91 2.38
C ILE A 184 -5.62 -7.70 2.84
N THR A 185 -5.98 -8.21 4.03
CA THR A 185 -7.33 -8.05 4.59
C THR A 185 -7.69 -6.57 4.81
N CYS A 186 -6.77 -5.78 5.37
CA CYS A 186 -6.99 -4.33 5.53
C CYS A 186 -7.19 -3.64 4.17
N THR A 187 -6.36 -3.95 3.18
CA THR A 187 -6.43 -3.35 1.83
C THR A 187 -7.70 -3.76 1.10
N GLN A 188 -8.09 -5.04 1.17
CA GLN A 188 -9.33 -5.53 0.56
C GLN A 188 -10.55 -4.84 1.16
N THR A 189 -10.57 -4.64 2.48
CA THR A 189 -11.63 -3.89 3.16
C THR A 189 -11.68 -2.44 2.67
N LEU A 190 -10.54 -1.76 2.63
CA LEU A 190 -10.43 -0.39 2.10
C LEU A 190 -11.01 -0.26 0.69
N ILE A 191 -10.55 -1.11 -0.23
CA ILE A 191 -10.94 -1.05 -1.64
C ILE A 191 -12.43 -1.40 -1.81
N THR A 192 -12.94 -2.39 -1.07
CA THR A 192 -14.36 -2.74 -1.06
C THR A 192 -15.21 -1.56 -0.59
N GLU A 193 -14.82 -0.89 0.49
CA GLU A 193 -15.56 0.27 0.99
C GLU A 193 -15.51 1.46 0.02
N ILE A 194 -14.36 1.73 -0.61
CA ILE A 194 -14.23 2.71 -1.70
C ILE A 194 -15.21 2.39 -2.83
N GLN A 195 -15.28 1.13 -3.26
CA GLN A 195 -16.19 0.69 -4.32
C GLN A 195 -17.65 1.07 -4.02
N THR A 196 -18.10 0.91 -2.77
CA THR A 196 -19.47 1.27 -2.38
C THR A 196 -19.77 2.78 -2.38
N ILE A 197 -18.73 3.63 -2.40
CA ILE A 197 -18.83 5.09 -2.36
C ILE A 197 -18.83 5.70 -3.77
N LEU A 198 -18.08 5.10 -4.69
CA LEU A 198 -17.89 5.58 -6.06
C LEU A 198 -19.09 5.21 -6.95
N SER A 199 -19.35 6.01 -7.99
CA SER A 199 -20.21 5.58 -9.09
C SER A 199 -19.52 4.51 -9.95
N ASN A 200 -20.26 3.80 -10.80
CA ASN A 200 -19.67 2.78 -11.69
C ASN A 200 -18.62 3.40 -12.62
N GLN A 201 -18.88 4.63 -13.12
CA GLN A 201 -17.90 5.35 -13.92
C GLN A 201 -16.64 5.71 -13.12
N GLN A 202 -16.79 6.21 -11.89
CA GLN A 202 -15.66 6.55 -11.03
C GLN A 202 -14.84 5.32 -10.64
N TRP A 203 -15.51 4.19 -10.38
CA TRP A 203 -14.87 2.91 -10.10
C TRP A 203 -13.95 2.47 -11.23
N ARG A 204 -14.44 2.46 -12.48
CA ARG A 204 -13.61 2.08 -13.64
C ARG A 204 -12.38 2.99 -13.81
N ILE A 205 -12.53 4.30 -13.61
CA ILE A 205 -11.41 5.24 -13.66
C ILE A 205 -10.40 4.95 -12.53
N PHE A 206 -10.92 4.65 -11.33
CA PHE A 206 -10.11 4.32 -10.17
C PHE A 206 -9.29 3.03 -10.37
N VAL A 207 -9.93 1.96 -10.86
CA VAL A 207 -9.28 0.68 -11.18
C VAL A 207 -8.16 0.88 -12.20
N ASN A 208 -8.45 1.56 -13.32
CA ASN A 208 -7.44 1.80 -14.36
C ASN A 208 -6.24 2.58 -13.79
N CYS A 209 -6.50 3.62 -12.98
CA CYS A 209 -5.44 4.40 -12.38
C CYS A 209 -4.50 3.59 -11.46
N ILE A 210 -5.02 2.60 -10.73
CA ILE A 210 -4.20 1.75 -9.85
C ILE A 210 -3.43 0.69 -10.64
N VAL A 211 -4.06 0.12 -11.66
CA VAL A 211 -3.52 -1.02 -12.40
C VAL A 211 -2.48 -0.59 -13.45
N ASP A 212 -2.65 0.58 -14.07
CA ASP A 212 -1.71 1.17 -15.03
C ASP A 212 -0.35 1.49 -14.39
#